data_AF-A0A7C8UY89-F1
#
_entry.id   AF-A0A7C8UY89-F1
#
_cell.length_a   1.000
_cell.length_b   1.000
_cell.length_c   1.000
_cell.angle_alpha   90.00
_cell.angle_beta   90.00
_cell.angle_gamma   90.00
#
_symmetry.space_group_name_H-M   'P 1'
#
loop_
_entity.id
_entity.type
_entity.pdbx_description
1 polymer ?
#
loop_
_entity_poly.entity_id
_entity_poly.type
_entity_poly.pdbx_seq_one_letter_code
_entity_poly.pdbx_strand_id
1 'polypeptide(L)'
;MSGNQRRQNGRNGYSRTSRTNSAPSQYPNINMITPAPNLLGPVNEDIQAPHAPPNSVPYPMYTLVKVLITCFKYKDLDTNQEMAQFKATCESLGYEVAVYEIEMKDSWKYLKEKLNEFFPIQAEKTELRIIYYDGHGGIDDDNSSLTLASHDFSESMQEIVDALPQSIRDQSDALQDIATVNWRDIVKIVNAMKCDTLAILDCCDGSRSYY
;
A
#
# COMPACT_ATOMS: atom_id res chain seq x y z
N MET A 1 0.95 -64.66 20.79
CA MET A 1 -0.41 -65.26 20.79
C MET A 1 -1.39 -64.25 21.40
N SER A 2 -2.68 -64.39 21.08
CA SER A 2 -3.90 -63.68 21.51
C SER A 2 -3.89 -62.94 22.86
N GLY A 3 -4.70 -61.89 23.10
CA GLY A 3 -5.65 -61.19 22.22
C GLY A 3 -6.91 -60.67 22.94
N ASN A 4 -7.41 -59.51 22.50
CA ASN A 4 -8.80 -59.01 22.54
C ASN A 4 -9.59 -58.77 23.87
N GLN A 5 -9.99 -57.48 24.04
CA GLN A 5 -11.38 -57.00 24.28
C GLN A 5 -12.07 -57.27 25.66
N ARG A 6 -13.04 -56.48 26.16
CA ARG A 6 -13.80 -55.27 25.70
C ARG A 6 -14.51 -54.59 26.90
N ARG A 7 -14.77 -53.26 26.82
CA ARG A 7 -15.93 -52.47 27.34
C ARG A 7 -16.47 -52.77 28.77
N GLN A 8 -16.66 -51.81 29.67
CA GLN A 8 -17.69 -50.73 29.72
C GLN A 8 -17.33 -49.80 30.94
N ASN A 9 -17.79 -48.55 31.15
CA ASN A 9 -18.68 -47.61 30.44
C ASN A 9 -18.39 -46.17 30.92
N GLY A 10 -18.94 -45.12 30.27
CA GLY A 10 -18.86 -43.74 30.77
C GLY A 10 -19.51 -42.69 29.86
N ARG A 11 -20.82 -42.43 30.04
CA ARG A 11 -21.55 -41.39 29.28
C ARG A 11 -21.27 -40.00 29.85
N ASN A 12 -20.91 -39.06 28.97
CA ASN A 12 -21.27 -37.64 28.97
C ASN A 12 -20.96 -37.14 27.54
N GLY A 13 -21.76 -36.34 26.86
CA GLY A 13 -22.97 -35.62 27.26
C GLY A 13 -23.03 -34.35 26.42
N TYR A 14 -23.64 -34.43 25.23
CA TYR A 14 -23.74 -33.28 24.32
C TYR A 14 -24.57 -32.15 24.97
N SER A 15 -23.95 -30.98 25.14
CA SER A 15 -24.66 -29.71 25.37
C SER A 15 -24.16 -28.66 24.40
N ARG A 16 -25.00 -28.38 23.39
CA ARG A 16 -24.81 -27.38 22.36
C ARG A 16 -25.43 -26.06 22.85
N THR A 17 -24.62 -25.09 23.26
CA THR A 17 -25.09 -23.74 23.57
C THR A 17 -24.26 -22.69 22.85
N SER A 18 -24.73 -22.33 21.66
CA SER A 18 -24.32 -21.10 20.99
C SER A 18 -24.80 -19.88 21.81
N ARG A 19 -23.87 -19.04 22.27
CA ARG A 19 -24.16 -17.67 22.69
C ARG A 19 -23.10 -16.72 22.16
N THR A 20 -23.51 -15.96 21.16
CA THR A 20 -22.88 -14.71 20.72
C THR A 20 -22.87 -13.70 21.87
N ASN A 21 -21.74 -13.04 22.10
CA ASN A 21 -21.65 -11.79 22.88
C ASN A 21 -20.69 -10.86 22.16
N SER A 22 -21.18 -10.16 21.15
CA SER A 22 -20.50 -9.03 20.52
C SER A 22 -20.69 -7.79 21.39
N ALA A 23 -19.62 -7.05 21.67
CA ALA A 23 -19.72 -5.76 22.35
C ALA A 23 -20.41 -4.72 21.46
N PRO A 24 -21.18 -3.75 22.02
CA PRO A 24 -21.87 -2.75 21.23
C PRO A 24 -20.91 -1.68 20.69
N SER A 25 -20.82 -1.55 19.37
CA SER A 25 -20.12 -0.44 18.72
C SER A 25 -20.97 0.84 18.79
N GLN A 26 -20.42 1.90 19.39
CA GLN A 26 -21.03 3.23 19.37
C GLN A 26 -20.64 3.99 18.10
N TYR A 27 -21.30 3.68 16.98
CA TYR A 27 -21.35 4.55 15.81
C TYR A 27 -22.79 4.64 15.27
N PRO A 28 -23.32 5.84 14.98
CA PRO A 28 -24.68 5.98 14.46
C PRO A 28 -24.79 5.44 13.03
N ASN A 29 -25.66 4.46 12.86
CA ASN A 29 -25.91 3.78 11.59
C ASN A 29 -26.86 4.61 10.70
N ILE A 30 -26.33 5.25 9.65
CA ILE A 30 -27.12 6.05 8.70
C ILE A 30 -27.47 5.22 7.48
N ASN A 31 -28.48 4.36 7.63
CA ASN A 31 -29.22 3.79 6.50
C ASN A 31 -30.48 4.63 6.26
N MET A 32 -30.41 5.62 5.37
CA MET A 32 -31.61 6.21 4.75
C MET A 32 -31.57 5.95 3.25
N ILE A 33 -32.37 4.97 2.83
CA ILE A 33 -32.75 4.76 1.44
C ILE A 33 -33.83 5.79 1.11
N THR A 34 -33.51 6.80 0.31
CA THR A 34 -34.49 7.63 -0.39
C THR A 34 -34.42 7.33 -1.90
N PRO A 35 -35.55 7.17 -2.59
CA PRO A 35 -35.55 6.87 -4.02
C PRO A 35 -35.09 8.08 -4.83
N ALA A 36 -34.30 7.84 -5.87
CA ALA A 36 -33.85 8.87 -6.79
C ALA A 36 -35.04 9.49 -7.55
N PRO A 37 -35.15 10.83 -7.63
CA PRO A 37 -36.11 11.48 -8.52
C PRO A 37 -35.63 11.36 -9.97
N ASN A 38 -36.39 10.66 -10.81
CA ASN A 38 -36.20 10.68 -12.27
C ASN A 38 -36.44 12.10 -12.81
N LEU A 39 -35.38 12.80 -13.21
CA LEU A 39 -35.46 14.01 -14.02
C LEU A 39 -34.47 13.94 -15.19
N LEU A 40 -34.89 13.25 -16.24
CA LEU A 40 -34.37 13.48 -17.59
C LEU A 40 -34.85 14.87 -18.06
N GLY A 41 -34.01 15.88 -17.85
CA GLY A 41 -34.10 17.19 -18.49
C GLY A 41 -32.93 17.39 -19.46
N PRO A 42 -33.02 18.31 -20.43
CA PRO A 42 -31.96 18.52 -21.42
C PRO A 42 -30.67 19.04 -20.75
N VAL A 43 -29.53 18.63 -21.30
CA VAL A 43 -28.21 19.08 -20.86
C VAL A 43 -28.04 20.56 -21.17
N ASN A 44 -27.95 21.39 -20.14
CA ASN A 44 -27.39 22.74 -20.27
C ASN A 44 -25.88 22.66 -20.07
N GLU A 45 -25.12 23.00 -21.11
CA GLU A 45 -23.69 23.27 -21.02
C GLU A 45 -23.47 24.59 -20.28
N ASP A 46 -23.37 24.56 -18.95
CA ASP A 46 -22.73 25.60 -18.12
C ASP A 46 -22.68 25.15 -16.64
N ILE A 47 -21.83 24.17 -16.34
CA ILE A 47 -21.46 23.86 -14.94
C ILE A 47 -20.19 24.65 -14.60
N GLN A 48 -20.40 25.92 -14.23
CA GLN A 48 -19.36 26.70 -13.58
C GLN A 48 -19.11 26.11 -12.19
N ALA A 49 -17.84 25.80 -11.87
CA ALA A 49 -17.49 25.16 -10.60
C ALA A 49 -17.98 26.00 -9.40
N PRO A 50 -18.45 25.39 -8.29
CA PRO A 50 -18.98 26.13 -7.15
C PRO A 50 -17.93 27.12 -6.62
N HIS A 51 -18.27 28.42 -6.63
CA HIS A 51 -17.42 29.45 -6.06
C HIS A 51 -17.19 29.17 -4.57
N ALA A 52 -15.90 29.08 -4.17
CA ALA A 52 -15.52 28.87 -2.78
C ALA A 52 -16.09 29.96 -1.86
N PRO A 53 -16.53 29.65 -0.64
CA PRO A 53 -17.11 30.62 0.27
C PRO A 53 -16.09 31.73 0.63
N PRO A 54 -16.52 32.98 0.79
CA PRO A 54 -15.64 34.17 0.81
C PRO A 54 -14.67 34.28 2.01
N ASN A 55 -14.67 33.29 2.91
CA ASN A 55 -13.77 33.21 4.08
C ASN A 55 -12.90 31.94 4.06
N SER A 56 -12.75 31.25 2.93
CA SER A 56 -11.73 30.20 2.80
C SER A 56 -10.35 30.81 3.03
N VAL A 57 -9.62 30.31 4.03
CA VAL A 57 -8.17 30.51 4.14
C VAL A 57 -7.58 30.19 2.75
N PRO A 58 -6.71 31.04 2.17
CA PRO A 58 -6.11 30.74 0.88
C PRO A 58 -5.48 29.36 0.95
N TYR A 59 -5.94 28.42 0.11
CA TYR A 59 -5.29 27.13 -0.02
C TYR A 59 -3.81 27.40 -0.31
N PRO A 60 -2.87 26.72 0.39
CA PRO A 60 -1.46 26.95 0.17
C PRO A 60 -1.16 26.63 -1.31
N MET A 61 -0.90 27.68 -2.09
CA MET A 61 -0.47 27.48 -3.47
C MET A 61 0.98 27.01 -3.43
N TYR A 62 1.12 25.69 -3.59
CA TYR A 62 2.41 25.07 -3.80
C TYR A 62 3.02 25.66 -5.07
N THR A 63 4.19 26.27 -4.91
CA THR A 63 4.98 26.84 -6.02
C THR A 63 5.85 25.79 -6.70
N LEU A 64 5.97 24.62 -6.09
CA LEU A 64 6.64 23.44 -6.60
C LEU A 64 5.90 22.19 -6.09
N VAL A 65 5.64 21.24 -6.99
CA VAL A 65 5.16 19.90 -6.62
C VAL A 65 6.12 18.88 -7.21
N LYS A 66 6.68 18.02 -6.35
CA LYS A 66 7.57 16.92 -6.74
C LYS A 66 6.89 15.59 -6.51
N VAL A 67 6.94 14.69 -7.48
CA VAL A 67 6.32 13.36 -7.41
C VAL A 67 7.38 12.29 -7.65
N LEU A 68 7.60 11.42 -6.66
CA LEU A 68 8.38 10.21 -6.82
C LEU A 68 7.41 9.03 -6.91
N ILE A 69 7.32 8.45 -8.11
CA ILE A 69 6.60 7.21 -8.40
C ILE A 69 7.57 6.06 -8.14
N THR A 70 7.21 5.13 -7.26
CA THR A 70 8.03 3.98 -6.91
C THR A 70 7.29 2.66 -7.06
N CYS A 71 8.01 1.65 -7.51
CA CYS A 71 7.61 0.25 -7.50
C CYS A 71 8.88 -0.60 -7.31
N PHE A 72 8.76 -1.89 -7.02
CA PHE A 72 9.94 -2.77 -7.09
C PHE A 72 10.33 -3.06 -8.53
N LYS A 73 11.65 -3.17 -8.76
CA LYS A 73 12.25 -3.46 -10.08
C LYS A 73 11.81 -4.79 -10.66
N TYR A 74 11.65 -5.79 -9.79
CA TYR A 74 10.93 -7.01 -10.10
C TYR A 74 9.61 -7.01 -9.33
N LYS A 75 8.51 -7.08 -10.07
CA LYS A 75 7.14 -7.24 -9.58
C LYS A 75 6.37 -8.19 -10.49
N ASP A 76 5.44 -8.92 -9.89
CA ASP A 76 4.48 -9.83 -10.53
C ASP A 76 3.17 -9.14 -10.97
N LEU A 77 2.99 -7.87 -10.60
CA LEU A 77 1.85 -7.03 -10.97
C LEU A 77 2.15 -6.20 -12.24
N ASP A 78 1.30 -6.33 -13.27
CA ASP A 78 1.38 -5.53 -14.52
C ASP A 78 0.65 -4.19 -14.38
N THR A 79 1.18 -3.31 -13.53
CA THR A 79 0.62 -1.97 -13.25
C THR A 79 1.27 -0.85 -14.07
N ASN A 80 1.99 -1.24 -15.13
CA ASN A 80 2.72 -0.32 -16.00
C ASN A 80 1.79 0.74 -16.63
N GLN A 81 0.53 0.37 -16.90
CA GLN A 81 -0.47 1.27 -17.43
C GLN A 81 -0.94 2.30 -16.39
N GLU A 82 -1.25 1.90 -15.15
CA GLU A 82 -1.64 2.85 -14.09
C GLU A 82 -0.51 3.84 -13.79
N MET A 83 0.72 3.36 -13.61
CA MET A 83 1.90 4.21 -13.39
C MET A 83 2.08 5.23 -14.53
N ALA A 84 1.92 4.81 -15.79
CA ALA A 84 2.05 5.69 -16.95
C ALA A 84 0.93 6.75 -17.02
N GLN A 85 -0.31 6.37 -16.68
CA GLN A 85 -1.44 7.30 -16.62
C GLN A 85 -1.30 8.31 -15.48
N PHE A 86 -0.88 7.86 -14.30
CA PHE A 86 -0.62 8.73 -13.15
C PHE A 86 0.53 9.71 -13.44
N LYS A 87 1.65 9.22 -13.98
CA LYS A 87 2.78 10.04 -14.44
C LYS A 87 2.32 11.12 -15.43
N ALA A 88 1.64 10.74 -16.51
CA ALA A 88 1.16 11.68 -17.53
C ALA A 88 0.20 12.73 -16.94
N THR A 89 -0.64 12.33 -15.98
CA THR A 89 -1.53 13.25 -15.26
C THR A 89 -0.73 14.27 -14.45
N CYS A 90 0.24 13.84 -13.64
CA CYS A 90 1.09 14.74 -12.86
C CYS A 90 1.92 15.68 -13.75
N GLU A 91 2.49 15.19 -14.85
CA GLU A 91 3.22 16.02 -15.83
C GLU A 91 2.30 17.06 -16.50
N SER A 92 1.04 16.71 -16.81
CA SER A 92 0.06 17.65 -17.38
C SER A 92 -0.33 18.78 -16.42
N LEU A 93 -0.19 18.56 -15.11
CA LEU A 93 -0.37 19.55 -14.05
C LEU A 93 0.90 20.39 -13.79
N GLY A 94 1.99 20.14 -14.53
CA GLY A 94 3.27 20.85 -14.39
C GLY A 94 4.12 20.38 -13.20
N TYR A 95 3.89 19.18 -12.67
CA TYR A 95 4.66 18.65 -11.55
C TYR A 95 6.01 18.08 -12.01
N GLU A 96 7.03 18.14 -11.14
CA GLU A 96 8.32 17.50 -11.37
C GLU A 96 8.20 16.01 -11.00
N VAL A 97 8.12 15.13 -12.00
CA VAL A 97 7.88 13.69 -11.79
C VAL A 97 9.13 12.87 -12.07
N ALA A 98 9.47 11.95 -11.17
CA ALA A 98 10.46 10.90 -11.37
C ALA A 98 9.84 9.52 -11.10
N VAL A 99 10.23 8.53 -11.90
CA VAL A 99 9.95 7.10 -11.63
C VAL A 99 11.24 6.47 -11.08
N TYR A 100 11.11 5.63 -10.07
CA TYR A 100 12.23 4.90 -9.48
C TYR A 100 11.84 3.45 -9.15
N GLU A 101 12.53 2.53 -9.79
CA GLU A 101 12.46 1.10 -9.52
C GLU A 101 13.35 0.77 -8.30
N ILE A 102 12.74 0.27 -7.23
CA ILE A 102 13.43 -0.13 -6.01
C ILE A 102 14.20 -1.42 -6.30
N GLU A 103 15.53 -1.36 -6.12
CA GLU A 103 16.42 -2.50 -6.26
C GLU A 103 16.07 -3.63 -5.28
N MET A 104 16.25 -4.88 -5.71
CA MET A 104 15.88 -6.08 -4.94
C MET A 104 16.85 -6.35 -3.77
N LYS A 105 18.13 -6.02 -3.95
CA LYS A 105 19.15 -6.10 -2.90
C LYS A 105 19.42 -4.71 -2.33
N ASP A 106 19.62 -4.64 -1.01
CA ASP A 106 19.77 -3.39 -0.25
C ASP A 106 18.65 -2.36 -0.52
N SER A 107 17.41 -2.82 -0.75
CA SER A 107 16.27 -2.00 -1.21
C SER A 107 16.08 -0.70 -0.44
N TRP A 108 16.13 -0.76 0.90
CA TRP A 108 16.03 0.43 1.75
C TRP A 108 17.20 1.40 1.57
N LYS A 109 18.44 0.91 1.40
CA LYS A 109 19.62 1.77 1.21
C LYS A 109 19.47 2.59 -0.06
N TYR A 110 19.18 1.96 -1.20
CA TYR A 110 19.08 2.66 -2.48
C TYR A 110 17.83 3.53 -2.57
N LEU A 111 16.67 3.08 -2.04
CA LEU A 111 15.49 3.94 -1.94
C LEU A 111 15.75 5.16 -1.04
N LYS A 112 16.44 4.99 0.10
CA LYS A 112 16.85 6.10 0.96
C LYS A 112 17.77 7.06 0.23
N GLU A 113 18.77 6.56 -0.51
CA GLU A 113 19.65 7.41 -1.33
C GLU A 113 18.81 8.22 -2.33
N LYS A 114 17.87 7.58 -3.05
CA LYS A 114 17.00 8.27 -4.02
C LYS A 114 16.05 9.28 -3.38
N LEU A 115 15.46 8.96 -2.22
CA LEU A 115 14.61 9.89 -1.47
C LEU A 115 15.39 11.15 -1.06
N ASN A 116 16.64 11.02 -0.60
CA ASN A 116 17.46 12.17 -0.24
C ASN A 116 17.94 12.98 -1.46
N GLU A 117 18.19 12.32 -2.59
CA GLU A 117 18.54 12.95 -3.87
C GLU A 117 17.38 13.78 -4.43
N PHE A 118 16.18 13.19 -4.51
CA PHE A 118 15.03 13.79 -5.19
C PHE A 118 14.26 14.78 -4.30
N PHE A 119 14.22 14.51 -2.99
CA PHE A 119 13.59 15.36 -1.96
C PHE A 119 14.65 15.93 -0.99
N PRO A 120 15.60 16.75 -1.46
CA PRO A 120 16.63 17.33 -0.61
C PRO A 120 15.98 18.14 0.53
N ILE A 121 16.58 18.08 1.73
CA ILE A 121 16.12 18.90 2.85
C ILE A 121 16.47 20.36 2.52
N GLN A 122 15.44 21.15 2.18
CA GLN A 122 15.56 22.57 1.90
C GLN A 122 14.68 23.33 2.88
N ALA A 123 15.16 24.50 3.31
CA ALA A 123 14.31 25.47 4.00
C ALA A 123 13.62 26.37 2.95
N GLU A 124 12.39 26.79 3.24
CA GLU A 124 11.71 27.96 2.63
C GLU A 124 11.18 27.84 1.19
N LYS A 125 10.36 26.81 0.90
CA LYS A 125 9.40 26.86 -0.23
C LYS A 125 8.03 26.32 0.16
N THR A 126 6.97 26.81 -0.49
CA THR A 126 5.67 26.14 -0.56
C THR A 126 5.80 24.94 -1.51
N GLU A 127 6.45 23.88 -1.03
CA GLU A 127 6.67 22.65 -1.79
C GLU A 127 5.72 21.55 -1.28
N LEU A 128 5.03 20.88 -2.19
CA LEU A 128 4.36 19.61 -1.93
C LEU A 128 5.21 18.46 -2.46
N ARG A 129 5.50 17.48 -1.61
CA ARG A 129 6.15 16.22 -2.00
C ARG A 129 5.13 15.12 -2.07
N ILE A 130 5.13 14.35 -3.15
CA ILE A 130 4.24 13.21 -3.35
C ILE A 130 5.10 11.96 -3.50
N ILE A 131 4.87 10.96 -2.66
CA ILE A 131 5.39 9.62 -2.83
C ILE A 131 4.21 8.76 -3.28
N TYR A 132 4.24 8.27 -4.51
CA TYR A 132 3.28 7.29 -5.02
C TYR A 132 3.98 5.94 -5.07
N TYR A 133 3.55 4.98 -4.26
CA TYR A 133 4.00 3.60 -4.36
C TYR A 133 2.90 2.76 -5.00
N ASP A 134 3.31 1.85 -5.88
CA ASP A 134 2.46 0.88 -6.55
C ASP A 134 3.16 -0.49 -6.57
N GLY A 135 2.48 -1.50 -6.03
CA GLY A 135 3.02 -2.84 -5.81
C GLY A 135 2.30 -3.60 -4.70
N HIS A 136 2.96 -4.61 -4.12
CA HIS A 136 2.41 -5.28 -2.93
C HIS A 136 2.70 -4.50 -1.66
N GLY A 137 1.75 -4.54 -0.75
CA GLY A 137 1.94 -4.13 0.63
C GLY A 137 1.41 -5.20 1.58
N GLY A 138 1.85 -5.14 2.83
CA GLY A 138 1.33 -5.96 3.91
C GLY A 138 1.63 -5.34 5.27
N ILE A 139 0.99 -5.87 6.32
CA ILE A 139 1.37 -5.55 7.68
C ILE A 139 2.39 -6.59 8.15
N ASP A 140 3.51 -6.10 8.66
CA ASP A 140 4.50 -6.90 9.40
C ASP A 140 3.93 -7.18 10.80
N ASP A 141 3.61 -8.45 11.07
CA ASP A 141 2.96 -8.91 12.30
C ASP A 141 3.76 -8.56 13.56
N ASP A 142 5.10 -8.67 13.50
CA ASP A 142 6.01 -8.49 14.65
C ASP A 142 6.04 -7.04 15.14
N ASN A 143 5.86 -6.07 14.24
CA ASN A 143 6.00 -4.65 14.58
C ASN A 143 4.81 -3.76 14.15
N SER A 144 3.73 -4.40 13.66
CA SER A 144 2.47 -3.79 13.22
C SER A 144 2.66 -2.57 12.31
N SER A 145 3.66 -2.63 11.43
CA SER A 145 3.98 -1.58 10.47
C SER A 145 3.61 -2.02 9.07
N LEU A 146 3.21 -1.05 8.24
CA LEU A 146 3.12 -1.27 6.81
C LEU A 146 4.52 -1.57 6.25
N THR A 147 4.61 -2.59 5.42
CA THR A 147 5.79 -2.97 4.66
C THR A 147 5.43 -3.00 3.18
N LEU A 148 6.28 -2.40 2.36
CA LEU A 148 6.23 -2.46 0.90
C LEU A 148 7.04 -3.69 0.45
N ALA A 149 6.51 -4.51 -0.46
CA ALA A 149 7.13 -5.77 -0.87
C ALA A 149 7.10 -5.98 -2.40
N SER A 150 8.07 -6.75 -2.91
CA SER A 150 8.27 -6.93 -4.35
C SER A 150 7.34 -7.93 -5.04
N HIS A 151 6.93 -9.02 -4.38
CA HIS A 151 6.17 -10.12 -4.98
C HIS A 151 5.55 -11.01 -3.90
N ASP A 152 4.49 -11.75 -4.24
CA ASP A 152 3.95 -12.84 -3.41
C ASP A 152 4.33 -14.21 -4.02
N PHE A 153 5.51 -14.73 -3.66
CA PHE A 153 5.78 -16.15 -3.89
C PHE A 153 4.95 -16.98 -2.92
N SER A 154 4.21 -17.96 -3.44
CA SER A 154 3.68 -19.02 -2.57
C SER A 154 4.83 -19.68 -1.80
N GLU A 155 4.66 -20.01 -0.51
CA GLU A 155 5.67 -20.70 0.31
C GLU A 155 6.34 -21.88 -0.43
N SER A 156 5.55 -22.66 -1.16
CA SER A 156 6.02 -23.78 -1.99
C SER A 156 6.97 -23.40 -3.15
N MET A 157 6.93 -22.16 -3.63
CA MET A 157 7.88 -21.61 -4.60
C MET A 157 9.10 -21.04 -3.89
N GLN A 158 8.93 -20.37 -2.75
CA GLN A 158 10.04 -19.85 -1.96
C GLN A 158 10.97 -20.96 -1.47
N GLU A 159 10.44 -22.07 -0.95
CA GLU A 159 11.23 -23.26 -0.57
C GLU A 159 12.08 -23.80 -1.74
N ILE A 160 11.58 -23.72 -2.98
CA ILE A 160 12.30 -24.15 -4.18
C ILE A 160 13.38 -23.14 -4.55
N VAL A 161 13.09 -21.84 -4.46
CA VAL A 161 14.06 -20.76 -4.72
C VAL A 161 15.21 -20.80 -3.71
N ASP A 162 14.91 -20.99 -2.42
CA ASP A 162 15.89 -21.06 -1.34
C ASP A 162 16.79 -22.31 -1.43
N ALA A 163 16.28 -23.40 -2.02
CA ALA A 163 17.06 -24.61 -2.30
C ALA A 163 18.04 -24.46 -3.47
N LEU A 164 17.97 -23.37 -4.27
CA LEU A 164 18.91 -23.12 -5.36
C LEU A 164 20.21 -22.47 -4.86
N PRO A 165 21.38 -22.88 -5.39
CA PRO A 165 22.64 -22.20 -5.11
C PRO A 165 22.57 -20.70 -5.42
N GLN A 166 23.17 -19.86 -4.55
CA GLN A 166 23.19 -18.41 -4.73
C GLN A 166 23.67 -17.98 -6.12
N SER A 167 24.63 -18.71 -6.70
CA SER A 167 25.14 -18.43 -8.05
C SER A 167 24.11 -18.62 -9.17
N ILE A 168 23.04 -19.41 -8.97
CA ILE A 168 21.90 -19.54 -9.89
C ILE A 168 20.86 -18.44 -9.60
N ARG A 169 20.61 -18.16 -8.32
CA ARG A 169 19.70 -17.09 -7.89
C ARG A 169 20.16 -15.71 -8.41
N ASP A 170 21.46 -15.44 -8.32
CA ASP A 170 22.11 -14.22 -8.83
C ASP A 170 22.10 -14.09 -10.38
N GLN A 171 21.69 -15.13 -11.12
CA GLN A 171 21.56 -15.10 -12.58
C GLN A 171 20.12 -14.77 -13.06
N SER A 172 19.15 -14.62 -12.14
CA SER A 172 17.75 -14.36 -12.48
C SER A 172 17.10 -13.43 -11.47
N ASP A 173 16.55 -12.32 -11.96
CA ASP A 173 15.78 -11.38 -11.14
C ASP A 173 14.53 -12.05 -10.52
N ALA A 174 13.98 -13.07 -11.21
CA ALA A 174 12.86 -13.88 -10.74
C ALA A 174 13.23 -14.94 -9.67
N LEU A 175 14.49 -15.00 -9.22
CA LEU A 175 14.97 -15.89 -8.14
C LEU A 175 15.58 -15.11 -6.96
N GLN A 176 15.48 -13.77 -6.99
CA GLN A 176 15.88 -12.92 -5.88
C GLN A 176 14.98 -13.15 -4.66
N ASP A 177 15.52 -12.90 -3.46
CA ASP A 177 14.74 -12.88 -2.23
C ASP A 177 13.61 -11.83 -2.28
N ILE A 178 12.58 -12.01 -1.45
CA ILE A 178 11.53 -10.99 -1.26
C ILE A 178 12.20 -9.70 -0.75
N ALA A 179 12.15 -8.67 -1.58
CA ALA A 179 12.65 -7.36 -1.25
C ALA A 179 11.59 -6.60 -0.46
N THR A 180 11.95 -6.06 0.70
CA THR A 180 11.02 -5.33 1.57
C THR A 180 11.55 -3.97 2.00
N VAL A 181 10.63 -3.02 2.21
CA VAL A 181 10.92 -1.72 2.85
C VAL A 181 9.84 -1.43 3.88
N ASN A 182 10.25 -1.24 5.13
CA ASN A 182 9.32 -0.86 6.19
C ASN A 182 8.92 0.63 6.07
N TRP A 183 7.62 0.92 6.00
CA TRP A 183 7.08 2.27 5.85
C TRP A 183 7.53 3.22 6.97
N ARG A 184 7.74 2.69 8.18
CA ARG A 184 8.24 3.44 9.34
C ARG A 184 9.59 4.10 9.08
N ASP A 185 10.43 3.53 8.22
CA ASP A 185 11.72 4.11 7.86
C ASP A 185 11.60 5.22 6.81
N ILE A 186 10.67 5.10 5.86
CA ILE A 186 10.31 6.19 4.92
C ILE A 186 9.74 7.39 5.71
N VAL A 187 8.83 7.13 6.66
CA VAL A 187 8.24 8.17 7.54
C VAL A 187 9.29 8.94 8.34
N LYS A 188 10.39 8.32 8.77
CA LYS A 188 11.50 9.03 9.43
C LYS A 188 12.16 10.07 8.52
N ILE A 189 12.29 9.79 7.22
CA ILE A 189 12.84 10.76 6.26
C ILE A 189 11.80 11.85 5.99
N VAL A 190 10.55 11.49 5.70
CA VAL A 190 9.44 12.43 5.45
C VAL A 190 9.30 13.45 6.58
N ASN A 191 9.26 12.99 7.84
CA ASN A 191 9.16 13.88 9.01
C ASN A 191 10.36 14.84 9.17
N ALA A 192 11.51 14.54 8.57
CA ALA A 192 12.69 15.41 8.58
C ALA A 192 12.64 16.51 7.48
N MET A 193 11.78 16.37 6.46
CA MET A 193 11.75 17.27 5.30
C MET A 193 11.16 18.66 5.57
N LYS A 194 10.36 18.83 6.64
CA LYS A 194 9.70 20.09 7.04
C LYS A 194 8.84 20.76 5.96
N CYS A 195 8.23 19.98 5.09
CA CYS A 195 7.28 20.42 4.06
C CYS A 195 6.06 19.48 4.03
N ASP A 196 4.99 19.90 3.36
CA ASP A 196 3.82 19.06 3.17
C ASP A 196 4.20 17.85 2.30
N THR A 197 3.81 16.66 2.76
CA THR A 197 4.07 15.40 2.05
C THR A 197 2.79 14.57 1.98
N LEU A 198 2.43 14.16 0.77
CA LEU A 198 1.36 13.22 0.48
C LEU A 198 1.97 11.86 0.14
N ALA A 199 1.55 10.82 0.84
CA ALA A 199 1.81 9.44 0.44
C ALA A 199 0.55 8.85 -0.19
N ILE A 200 0.68 8.32 -1.39
CA ILE A 200 -0.34 7.52 -2.07
C ILE A 200 0.23 6.11 -2.15
N LEU A 201 -0.49 5.14 -1.61
CA LEU A 201 -0.02 3.77 -1.44
C LEU A 201 -1.03 2.87 -2.13
N ASP A 202 -0.78 2.61 -3.41
CA ASP A 202 -1.56 1.72 -4.27
C ASP A 202 -1.11 0.27 -4.03
N CYS A 203 -1.31 -0.16 -2.78
CA CYS A 203 -0.94 -1.49 -2.33
C CYS A 203 -2.08 -2.46 -2.60
N CYS A 204 -1.82 -3.50 -3.41
CA CYS A 204 -2.60 -4.71 -3.29
C CYS A 204 -2.31 -5.35 -1.93
N ASP A 205 -3.36 -5.69 -1.19
CA ASP A 205 -3.27 -6.45 0.07
C ASP A 205 -2.99 -7.92 -0.30
N GLY A 206 -1.72 -8.20 -0.61
CA GLY A 206 -1.18 -9.54 -0.73
C GLY A 206 -1.19 -10.16 0.66
N SER A 207 -2.33 -10.73 1.06
CA SER A 207 -2.66 -11.09 2.44
C SER A 207 -1.78 -12.22 2.97
N ARG A 208 -0.55 -11.86 3.35
CA ARG A 208 0.46 -12.75 3.92
C ARG A 208 1.19 -12.02 5.04
N SER A 209 0.98 -12.48 6.27
CA SER A 209 1.89 -12.19 7.38
C SER A 209 3.24 -12.85 7.08
N TYR A 210 4.31 -12.07 7.07
CA TYR A 210 5.67 -12.57 6.95
C TYR A 210 6.07 -13.18 8.32
N TYR A 211 6.30 -14.49 8.36
CA TYR A 211 6.67 -15.27 9.56
C TYR A 211 8.02 -15.97 9.39
#